data_AF-A0A6M3J4R3-F1
#
_entry.id   AF-A0A6M3J4R3-F1
#
_cell.length_a   1.000
_cell.length_b   1.000
_cell.length_c   1.000
_cell.angle_alpha   90.00
_cell.angle_beta   90.00
_cell.angle_gamma   90.00
#
_symmetry.space_group_name_H-M   'P 1'
#
loop_
_entity.id
_entity.type
_entity.pdbx_description
1 polymer ?
#
loop_
_entity_poly.entity_id
_entity_poly.type
_entity_poly.pdbx_seq_one_letter_code
_entity_poly.pdbx_strand_id
1 'polypeptide(L)'
;ITSYGTATRLLKNPQIQARLAELRKDATTASIMTRLEREQRLTEIGRGKLTDFIDEAGNVNIKSANPGAIQEYIVEDTITGSGEILRRTKIKLHNPVQAIMEHNKMEGAYKPTQTEENYGKAFAELLGRLHGYQEPAKLPDRKPYYQLNQAIEAPQTTALTVQTEDNGVVEDP
;
A
#
# COMPACT_ATOMS: atom_id res chain seq x y z
N ILE A 1 -33.64 -8.94 -27.07
CA ILE A 1 -33.64 -8.37 -25.70
C ILE A 1 -32.25 -7.81 -25.48
N THR A 2 -32.11 -6.49 -25.35
CA THR A 2 -30.82 -5.86 -25.09
C THR A 2 -30.35 -6.23 -23.68
N SER A 3 -29.05 -6.54 -23.53
CA SER A 3 -28.43 -6.94 -22.24
C SER A 3 -28.86 -6.05 -21.06
N TYR A 4 -28.98 -4.75 -21.31
CA TYR A 4 -29.45 -3.74 -20.34
C TYR A 4 -30.83 -4.05 -19.75
N GLY A 5 -31.81 -4.46 -20.56
CA GLY A 5 -33.17 -4.76 -20.08
C GLY A 5 -33.21 -5.97 -19.14
N THR A 6 -32.37 -6.97 -19.39
CA THR A 6 -32.27 -8.16 -18.53
C THR A 6 -31.60 -7.83 -17.19
N ALA A 7 -30.54 -7.03 -17.22
CA ALA A 7 -29.83 -6.58 -16.02
C ALA A 7 -30.74 -5.74 -15.10
N THR A 8 -31.49 -4.78 -15.64
CA THR A 8 -32.43 -3.97 -14.85
C THR A 8 -33.54 -4.81 -14.23
N ARG A 9 -34.03 -5.83 -14.96
CA ARG A 9 -35.05 -6.76 -14.43
C ARG A 9 -34.53 -7.60 -13.27
N LEU A 10 -33.29 -8.10 -13.36
CA LEU A 10 -32.62 -8.83 -12.29
C LEU A 10 -32.37 -7.95 -11.07
N LEU A 11 -31.95 -6.69 -11.27
CA LEU A 11 -31.71 -5.76 -10.17
C LEU A 11 -32.97 -5.43 -9.36
N LYS A 12 -34.15 -5.57 -9.97
CA LYS A 12 -35.46 -5.39 -9.31
C LYS A 12 -35.95 -6.65 -8.59
N ASN A 13 -35.26 -7.79 -8.71
CA ASN A 13 -35.65 -9.02 -8.03
C ASN A 13 -35.47 -8.84 -6.50
N PRO A 14 -36.52 -9.10 -5.69
CA PRO A 14 -36.46 -8.88 -4.24
C PRO A 14 -35.41 -9.73 -3.53
N GLN A 15 -35.10 -10.94 -4.03
CA GLN A 15 -34.05 -11.79 -3.46
C GLN A 15 -32.65 -11.22 -3.72
N ILE A 16 -32.41 -10.67 -4.92
CA ILE A 16 -31.14 -10.02 -5.24
C ILE A 16 -30.99 -8.74 -4.41
N GLN A 17 -32.06 -7.96 -4.27
CA GLN A 17 -32.10 -6.77 -3.42
C GLN A 17 -31.79 -7.10 -1.95
N ALA A 18 -32.42 -8.15 -1.40
CA ALA A 18 -32.18 -8.59 -0.03
C ALA A 18 -30.72 -9.03 0.18
N ARG A 19 -30.17 -9.80 -0.77
CA ARG A 19 -28.76 -10.22 -0.70
C ARG A 19 -27.79 -9.04 -0.82
N LEU A 20 -28.08 -8.07 -1.68
CA LEU A 20 -27.27 -6.85 -1.78
C LEU A 20 -27.34 -6.01 -0.50
N ALA A 21 -28.50 -5.96 0.16
CA ALA A 21 -28.65 -5.25 1.43
C ALA A 21 -27.84 -5.91 2.55
N GLU A 22 -27.87 -7.24 2.64
CA GLU A 22 -27.05 -8.03 3.56
C GLU A 22 -25.54 -7.78 3.33
N LEU A 23 -25.08 -7.92 2.07
CA LEU A 23 -23.68 -7.68 1.73
C LEU A 23 -23.23 -6.24 2.00
N ARG A 24 -24.11 -5.26 1.77
CA ARG A 24 -23.83 -3.86 2.12
C ARG A 24 -23.73 -3.67 3.62
N LYS A 25 -24.63 -4.28 4.40
CA LYS A 25 -24.59 -4.22 5.86
C LYS A 25 -23.28 -4.78 6.40
N ASP A 26 -22.84 -5.93 5.90
CA ASP A 26 -21.58 -6.55 6.27
C ASP A 26 -20.37 -5.68 5.87
N ALA A 27 -20.43 -5.08 4.67
CA ALA A 27 -19.40 -4.17 4.17
C ALA A 27 -19.35 -2.82 4.91
N THR A 28 -20.44 -2.38 5.54
CA THR A 28 -20.51 -1.13 6.32
C THR A 28 -20.08 -1.29 7.78
N THR A 29 -19.57 -2.45 8.17
CA THR A 29 -19.02 -2.61 9.52
C THR A 29 -17.85 -1.62 9.69
N ALA A 30 -17.91 -0.74 10.68
CA ALA A 30 -16.91 0.32 10.93
C ALA A 30 -15.46 -0.19 11.11
N SER A 31 -15.29 -1.51 11.26
CA SER A 31 -14.00 -2.19 11.32
C SER A 31 -13.30 -2.28 9.95
N ILE A 32 -14.05 -2.24 8.84
CA ILE A 32 -13.50 -2.44 7.50
C ILE A 32 -13.35 -1.09 6.80
N MET A 33 -12.12 -0.78 6.42
CA MET A 33 -11.78 0.41 5.65
C MET A 33 -12.33 0.32 4.22
N THR A 34 -13.07 1.34 3.81
CA THR A 34 -13.57 1.50 2.44
C THR A 34 -12.41 1.61 1.44
N ARG A 35 -12.72 1.49 0.14
CA ARG A 35 -11.71 1.65 -0.91
C ARG A 35 -11.06 3.04 -0.86
N LEU A 36 -11.87 4.08 -0.71
CA LEU A 36 -11.40 5.47 -0.67
C LEU A 36 -10.45 5.71 0.51
N GLU A 37 -10.82 5.23 1.70
CA GLU A 37 -9.99 5.37 2.89
C GLU A 37 -8.65 4.62 2.77
N ARG A 38 -8.65 3.43 2.14
CA ARG A 38 -7.40 2.71 1.86
C ARG A 38 -6.50 3.47 0.90
N GLU A 39 -7.08 4.04 -0.17
CA GLU A 39 -6.34 4.86 -1.12
C GLU A 39 -5.78 6.13 -0.47
N GLN A 40 -6.56 6.78 0.40
CA GLN A 40 -6.11 7.93 1.19
C GLN A 40 -4.96 7.53 2.11
N ARG A 41 -5.07 6.39 2.80
CA ARG A 41 -4.03 5.92 3.73
C ARG A 41 -2.71 5.58 3.02
N LEU A 42 -2.79 4.92 1.86
CA LEU A 42 -1.61 4.64 1.03
C LEU A 42 -0.99 5.94 0.48
N THR A 43 -1.82 6.94 0.17
CA THR A 43 -1.35 8.25 -0.29
C THR A 43 -0.61 9.00 0.81
N GLU A 44 -1.12 8.98 2.06
CA GLU A 44 -0.44 9.55 3.23
C GLU A 44 0.96 8.94 3.40
N ILE A 45 1.07 7.61 3.28
CA ILE A 45 2.35 6.89 3.36
C ILE A 45 3.28 7.29 2.21
N GLY A 46 2.77 7.28 0.97
CA GLY A 46 3.57 7.57 -0.22
C GLY A 46 4.07 9.03 -0.28
N ARG A 47 3.34 9.96 0.35
CA ARG A 47 3.67 11.39 0.38
C ARG A 47 4.42 11.84 1.63
N GLY A 48 4.34 11.08 2.72
CA GLY A 48 4.99 11.44 3.97
C GLY A 48 6.49 11.58 3.83
N LYS A 49 7.02 12.77 4.13
CA LYS A 49 8.46 13.05 4.17
C LYS A 49 8.91 13.25 5.60
N LEU A 50 10.19 12.97 5.88
CA LEU A 50 10.75 13.21 7.21
C LEU A 50 10.61 14.67 7.65
N THR A 51 10.76 15.61 6.72
CA THR A 51 10.58 17.06 6.94
C THR A 51 9.17 17.43 7.41
N ASP A 52 8.18 16.59 7.16
CA ASP A 52 6.81 16.85 7.61
C ASP A 52 6.67 16.61 9.13
N PHE A 53 7.60 15.88 9.74
CA PHE A 53 7.57 15.47 11.15
C PHE A 53 8.61 16.16 12.01
N ILE A 54 9.45 17.03 11.44
CA ILE A 54 10.50 17.75 12.15
C ILE A 54 10.19 19.24 12.05
N ASP A 55 10.13 19.93 13.18
CA ASP A 55 9.95 21.38 13.22
C ASP A 55 11.25 22.14 12.90
N GLU A 56 11.19 23.46 12.82
CA GLU A 56 12.37 24.30 12.54
C GLU A 56 13.46 24.17 13.63
N ALA A 57 13.09 23.74 14.84
CA ALA A 57 13.98 23.52 15.97
C ALA A 57 14.54 22.08 16.03
N GLY A 58 14.15 21.20 15.10
CA GLY A 58 14.59 19.80 15.07
C GLY A 58 13.76 18.87 15.96
N ASN A 59 12.68 19.33 16.60
CA ASN A 59 11.80 18.51 17.41
C ASN A 59 10.79 17.75 16.55
N VAL A 60 10.39 16.59 17.06
CA VAL A 60 9.43 15.73 16.37
C VAL A 60 7.99 16.18 16.63
N ASN A 61 7.26 16.51 15.56
CA ASN A 61 5.84 16.82 15.60
C ASN A 61 4.99 15.67 15.02
N ILE A 62 4.35 14.90 15.89
CA ILE A 62 3.47 13.77 15.51
C ILE A 62 2.13 14.27 14.93
N LYS A 63 1.74 15.52 15.22
CA LYS A 63 0.49 16.12 14.70
C LYS A 63 0.65 16.68 13.29
N SER A 64 1.59 16.15 12.51
CA SER A 64 1.82 16.59 11.14
C SER A 64 0.62 16.28 10.23
N ALA A 65 0.66 16.80 8.99
CA ALA A 65 -0.37 16.58 7.99
C ALA A 65 -0.53 15.10 7.59
N ASN A 66 0.51 14.26 7.78
CA ASN A 66 0.56 12.88 7.28
C ASN A 66 0.80 11.88 8.42
N PRO A 67 -0.07 11.78 9.45
CA PRO A 67 0.15 10.87 10.56
C PRO A 67 0.22 9.40 10.11
N GLY A 68 -0.26 9.09 8.91
CA GLY A 68 -0.23 7.75 8.35
C GLY A 68 1.08 7.23 7.85
N ALA A 69 2.06 8.09 7.63
CA ALA A 69 3.37 7.63 7.22
C ALA A 69 4.20 7.06 8.39
N ILE A 70 3.82 7.32 9.65
CA ILE A 70 4.55 6.85 10.83
C ILE A 70 4.28 5.36 11.04
N GLN A 71 5.33 4.56 11.01
CA GLN A 71 5.32 3.14 11.34
C GLN A 71 5.60 2.91 12.84
N GLU A 72 6.54 3.66 13.41
CA GLU A 72 6.99 3.48 14.79
C GLU A 72 7.46 4.81 15.37
N TYR A 73 7.18 5.05 16.64
CA TYR A 73 7.58 6.23 17.39
C TYR A 73 8.11 5.81 18.75
N ILE A 74 9.38 6.08 19.02
CA ILE A 74 10.08 5.73 20.26
C ILE A 74 10.65 7.00 20.89
N VAL A 75 10.48 7.14 22.20
CA VAL A 75 11.12 8.17 23.03
C VAL A 75 11.99 7.47 24.07
N GLU A 76 13.28 7.77 24.05
CA GLU A 76 14.28 7.24 24.98
C GLU A 76 14.81 8.40 25.83
N ASP A 77 14.54 8.37 27.12
CA ASP A 77 15.09 9.33 28.08
C ASP A 77 16.35 8.70 28.72
N THR A 78 17.50 9.33 28.56
CA THR A 78 18.79 8.87 29.12
C THR A 78 19.31 9.90 30.11
N ILE A 79 19.68 9.48 31.32
CA ILE A 79 20.29 10.36 32.31
C ILE A 79 21.79 10.41 32.05
N THR A 80 22.31 11.59 31.77
CA THR A 80 23.74 11.84 31.55
C THR A 80 24.48 11.83 32.89
N GLY A 81 25.80 11.60 32.89
CA GLY A 81 26.62 11.62 34.11
C GLY A 81 26.58 12.94 34.90
N SER A 82 26.10 14.03 34.27
CA SER A 82 25.83 15.34 34.87
C SER A 82 24.48 15.42 35.62
N GLY A 83 23.62 14.41 35.52
CA GLY A 83 22.25 14.44 36.06
C GLY A 83 21.21 15.04 35.12
N GLU A 84 21.61 15.51 33.93
CA GLU A 84 20.70 16.02 32.90
C GLU A 84 19.97 14.89 32.17
N ILE A 85 18.71 15.13 31.79
CA ILE A 85 17.90 14.17 31.02
C ILE A 85 18.05 14.49 29.53
N LEU A 86 18.71 13.61 28.79
CA LEU A 86 18.78 13.64 27.34
C LEU A 86 17.62 12.82 26.76
N ARG A 87 16.66 13.50 26.12
CA ARG A 87 15.55 12.86 25.42
C ARG A 87 15.89 12.63 23.94
N ARG A 88 15.89 11.38 23.50
CA ARG A 88 16.05 11.00 22.08
C ARG A 88 14.73 10.51 21.52
N THR A 89 14.33 11.06 20.39
CA THR A 89 13.13 10.63 19.68
C THR A 89 13.51 9.96 18.36
N LYS A 90 13.01 8.74 18.15
CA LYS A 90 13.20 7.98 16.91
C LYS A 90 11.85 7.80 16.24
N ILE A 91 11.78 8.17 14.95
CA ILE A 91 10.61 7.93 14.11
C ILE A 91 11.03 6.98 13.00
N LYS A 92 10.22 5.94 12.78
CA LYS A 92 10.30 5.09 11.59
C LYS A 92 9.13 5.39 10.69
N LEU A 93 9.39 5.64 9.41
CA LEU A 93 8.36 5.83 8.40
C LEU A 93 8.12 4.52 7.63
N HIS A 94 6.88 4.33 7.16
CA HIS A 94 6.55 3.28 6.22
C HIS A 94 7.29 3.44 4.89
N ASN A 95 7.51 2.33 4.18
CA ASN A 95 8.18 2.38 2.88
C ASN A 95 7.24 2.95 1.79
N PRO A 96 7.55 4.12 1.20
CA PRO A 96 6.69 4.75 0.21
C PRO A 96 6.59 3.94 -1.09
N VAL A 97 7.63 3.17 -1.45
CA VAL A 97 7.63 2.32 -2.66
C VAL A 97 6.60 1.21 -2.54
N GLN A 98 6.54 0.55 -1.37
CA GLN A 98 5.54 -0.48 -1.11
C GLN A 98 4.13 0.09 -1.17
N ALA A 99 3.89 1.28 -0.60
CA ALA A 99 2.58 1.93 -0.66
C ALA A 99 2.16 2.26 -2.10
N ILE A 100 3.07 2.79 -2.92
CA ILE A 100 2.82 3.07 -4.35
C ILE A 100 2.52 1.77 -5.11
N MET A 101 3.25 0.69 -4.84
CA MET A 101 3.00 -0.61 -5.47
C MET A 101 1.61 -1.13 -5.12
N GLU A 102 1.19 -1.09 -3.86
CA GLU A 102 -0.15 -1.50 -3.45
C GLU A 102 -1.23 -0.59 -4.06
N HIS A 103 -0.98 0.71 -4.14
CA HIS A 103 -1.88 1.66 -4.80
C HIS A 103 -2.10 1.31 -6.28
N ASN A 104 -1.01 1.07 -7.02
CA ASN A 104 -1.07 0.65 -8.43
C ASN A 104 -1.78 -0.70 -8.62
N LYS A 105 -1.62 -1.63 -7.67
CA LYS A 105 -2.38 -2.91 -7.69
C LYS A 105 -3.88 -2.68 -7.50
N MET A 106 -4.28 -1.77 -6.61
CA MET A 106 -5.69 -1.42 -6.40
C MET A 106 -6.31 -0.75 -7.63
N GLU A 107 -5.56 0.10 -8.33
CA GLU A 107 -6.02 0.72 -9.58
C GLU A 107 -6.06 -0.26 -10.76
N GLY A 108 -5.33 -1.38 -10.66
CA GLY A 108 -5.22 -2.35 -11.73
C GLY A 108 -4.26 -1.91 -12.85
N ALA A 109 -3.32 -1.00 -12.56
CA ALA A 109 -2.25 -0.59 -13.49
C ALA A 109 -1.39 -1.79 -13.96
N TYR A 110 -1.43 -2.86 -13.17
CA TYR A 110 -0.71 -4.10 -13.33
C TYR A 110 -1.49 -5.22 -14.03
N LYS A 111 -2.72 -4.94 -14.49
CA LYS A 111 -3.51 -5.92 -15.27
C LYS A 111 -2.84 -6.14 -16.63
N PRO A 112 -2.58 -7.40 -17.04
CA PRO A 112 -2.09 -7.66 -18.39
C PRO A 112 -3.07 -7.05 -19.38
N THR A 113 -2.56 -6.30 -20.35
CA THR A 113 -3.39 -5.74 -21.41
C THR A 113 -4.01 -6.93 -22.15
N GLN A 114 -5.35 -7.02 -22.21
CA GLN A 114 -6.08 -8.17 -22.79
C GLN A 114 -5.60 -8.59 -24.19
N THR A 115 -4.92 -7.70 -24.90
CA THR A 115 -4.24 -7.96 -26.15
C THR A 115 -3.24 -9.12 -26.06
N GLU A 116 -2.44 -9.24 -25.00
CA GLU A 116 -1.41 -10.29 -24.90
C GLU A 116 -2.00 -11.70 -24.76
N GLU A 117 -3.13 -11.84 -24.05
CA GLU A 117 -3.82 -13.12 -23.89
C GLU A 117 -4.49 -13.57 -25.21
N ASN A 118 -4.98 -12.62 -26.00
CA ASN A 118 -5.63 -12.90 -27.29
C ASN A 118 -4.61 -13.27 -28.38
N TYR A 119 -3.44 -12.62 -28.42
CA TYR A 119 -2.38 -13.01 -29.37
C TYR A 119 -1.81 -14.39 -29.04
N GLY A 120 -1.65 -14.73 -27.75
CA GLY A 120 -1.17 -16.05 -27.36
C GLY A 120 -2.09 -17.18 -27.83
N LYS A 121 -3.41 -17.02 -27.68
CA LYS A 121 -4.40 -18.02 -28.14
C LYS A 121 -4.51 -18.06 -29.65
N ALA A 122 -4.60 -16.91 -30.32
CA ALA A 122 -4.71 -16.85 -31.78
C ALA A 122 -3.46 -17.40 -32.48
N PHE A 123 -2.28 -17.15 -31.93
CA PHE A 123 -1.02 -17.70 -32.46
C PHE A 123 -0.90 -19.21 -32.19
N ALA A 124 -1.31 -19.69 -31.01
CA ALA A 124 -1.34 -21.12 -30.71
C ALA A 124 -2.32 -21.87 -31.64
N GLU A 125 -3.51 -21.32 -31.92
CA GLU A 125 -4.47 -21.88 -32.87
C GLU A 125 -3.93 -21.89 -34.31
N LEU A 126 -3.23 -20.83 -34.73
CA LEU A 126 -2.60 -20.73 -36.05
C LEU A 126 -1.51 -21.80 -36.22
N LEU A 127 -0.64 -21.97 -35.22
CA LEU A 127 0.42 -22.99 -35.23
C LEU A 127 -0.13 -24.42 -35.19
N GLY A 128 -1.20 -24.66 -34.42
CA GLY A 128 -1.90 -25.94 -34.39
C GLY A 128 -2.46 -26.33 -35.76
N ARG A 129 -3.00 -25.35 -36.51
CA ARG A 129 -3.50 -25.55 -37.87
C ARG A 129 -2.40 -25.78 -38.91
N LEU A 130 -1.25 -25.13 -38.77
CA LEU A 130 -0.20 -25.18 -39.80
C LEU A 130 0.67 -26.45 -39.75
N HIS A 131 0.81 -27.09 -38.59
CA HIS A 131 1.87 -28.09 -38.39
C HIS A 131 1.45 -29.39 -37.70
N GLY A 132 0.17 -29.60 -37.39
CA GLY A 132 -0.22 -30.77 -36.58
C GLY A 132 0.52 -30.80 -35.25
N TYR A 133 0.72 -29.61 -34.65
CA TYR A 133 1.43 -29.44 -33.39
C TYR A 133 0.71 -30.24 -32.30
N GLN A 134 1.33 -31.31 -31.79
CA GLN A 134 1.01 -31.79 -30.45
C GLN A 134 1.43 -30.70 -29.47
N GLU A 135 0.54 -30.33 -28.55
CA GLU A 135 0.83 -29.33 -27.50
C GLU A 135 2.23 -29.57 -26.94
N PRO A 136 3.16 -28.59 -27.01
CA PRO A 136 4.43 -28.74 -26.33
C PRO A 136 4.13 -28.94 -24.84
N ALA A 137 4.78 -29.95 -24.24
CA ALA A 137 4.67 -30.27 -22.82
C ALA A 137 4.62 -28.96 -22.02
N LYS A 138 3.56 -28.83 -21.20
CA LYS A 138 3.23 -27.64 -20.39
C LYS A 138 4.48 -26.81 -20.12
N LEU A 139 4.55 -25.60 -20.68
CA LEU A 139 5.61 -24.67 -20.33
C LEU A 139 5.69 -24.63 -18.79
N PRO A 140 6.90 -24.75 -18.20
CA PRO A 140 7.03 -24.65 -16.76
C PRO A 140 6.34 -23.37 -16.33
N ASP A 141 5.46 -23.46 -15.33
CA ASP A 141 4.67 -22.34 -14.82
C ASP A 141 5.57 -21.11 -14.73
N ARG A 142 5.40 -20.18 -15.70
CA ARG A 142 6.10 -18.91 -15.64
C ARG A 142 5.56 -18.24 -14.40
N LYS A 143 6.37 -18.21 -13.36
CA LYS A 143 6.06 -17.46 -12.15
C LYS A 143 5.61 -16.06 -12.60
N PRO A 144 4.42 -15.59 -12.19
CA PRO A 144 3.94 -14.28 -12.59
C PRO A 144 5.01 -13.24 -12.26
N TYR A 145 5.20 -12.25 -13.12
CA TYR A 145 6.28 -11.23 -13.02
C TYR A 145 6.39 -10.60 -11.61
N TYR A 146 5.31 -10.60 -10.83
CA TYR A 146 5.27 -10.14 -9.45
C TYR A 146 6.10 -10.96 -8.44
N GLN A 147 6.43 -12.23 -8.73
CA GLN A 147 7.26 -13.04 -7.83
C GLN A 147 8.76 -12.76 -7.97
N LEU A 148 9.22 -12.07 -9.03
CA LEU A 148 10.63 -11.74 -9.18
C LEU A 148 11.10 -10.63 -8.22
N ASN A 149 10.18 -9.78 -7.74
CA ASN A 149 10.50 -8.65 -6.87
C ASN A 149 10.51 -9.00 -5.37
N GLN A 150 10.03 -10.19 -4.98
CA GLN A 150 10.12 -10.66 -3.59
C GLN A 150 11.56 -11.00 -3.18
N ALA A 151 12.48 -11.19 -4.15
CA ALA A 151 13.89 -11.45 -3.89
C ALA A 151 14.75 -10.17 -3.74
N ILE A 152 14.15 -8.98 -3.87
CA ILE A 152 14.85 -7.69 -3.67
C ILE A 152 14.56 -7.14 -2.25
N GLU A 153 13.86 -7.90 -1.40
CA GLU A 153 13.52 -7.50 -0.03
C GLU A 153 14.65 -7.74 0.97
N ALA A 154 15.75 -7.00 0.83
CA ALA A 154 16.48 -6.54 2.00
C ALA A 154 16.13 -5.06 2.20
N PRO A 155 15.21 -4.70 3.11
CA PRO A 155 14.94 -3.30 3.38
C PRO A 155 16.20 -2.68 3.97
N GLN A 156 16.85 -1.81 3.20
CA GLN A 156 17.80 -0.82 3.70
C GLN A 156 17.04 0.04 4.71
N THR A 157 17.08 -0.36 5.97
CA THR A 157 16.48 0.37 7.08
C THR A 157 17.40 1.54 7.33
N THR A 158 17.09 2.70 6.76
CA THR A 158 17.83 3.92 7.04
C THR A 158 17.47 4.39 8.46
N ALA A 159 18.07 3.77 9.47
CA ALA A 159 18.03 4.25 10.84
C ALA A 159 19.00 5.42 10.96
N LEU A 160 18.51 6.64 10.76
CA LEU A 160 19.27 7.85 11.11
C LEU A 160 18.83 8.28 12.50
N THR A 161 19.77 8.20 13.45
CA THR A 161 19.59 8.73 14.81
C THR A 161 19.88 10.22 14.75
N VAL A 162 18.85 11.05 14.86
CA VAL A 162 19.04 12.50 15.05
C VAL A 162 19.27 12.72 16.54
N GLN A 163 20.45 13.23 16.90
CA GLN A 163 20.73 13.72 18.24
C GLN A 163 20.47 15.23 18.24
N THR A 164 19.45 15.67 18.96
CA THR A 164 19.24 17.08 19.28
C THR A 164 19.71 17.31 20.71
N GLU A 165 20.73 18.16 20.86
CA GLU A 165 21.18 18.67 22.16
C GLU A 165 20.35 19.92 22.46
N ASP A 166 19.33 19.77 23.30
CA ASP A 166 18.55 20.91 23.80
C ASP A 166 19.28 21.49 25.02
N ASN A 167 20.06 22.54 24.79
CA ASN A 167 20.75 23.28 25.85
C ASN A 167 19.73 24.20 26.55
N GLY A 168 19.00 23.62 27.51
CA GLY A 168 18.09 24.36 28.38
C GLY A 168 18.84 25.45 29.14
N VAL A 169 18.55 26.71 28.81
CA VAL A 169 18.95 27.88 29.59
C VAL A 169 18.12 27.88 30.86
N VAL A 170 18.76 27.60 31.99
CA VAL A 170 18.17 27.75 33.32
C VAL A 170 18.10 29.25 33.62
N GLU A 171 16.89 29.82 33.61
CA GLU A 171 16.65 31.13 34.23
C GLU A 171 16.60 30.95 35.76
N ASP A 172 17.56 31.56 36.46
CA ASP A 172 17.61 31.63 37.91
C ASP A 172 16.55 32.64 38.45
N PRO A 173 15.94 32.38 39.62
CA PRO A 173 14.83 33.15 40.19
C PRO A 173 15.20 34.51 40.80
#